data_AF-A0A833T3B2-F1
#
_entry.id   AF-A0A833T3B2-F1
#
_cell.length_a   1.000
_cell.length_b   1.000
_cell.length_c   1.000
_cell.angle_alpha   90.00
_cell.angle_beta   90.00
_cell.angle_gamma   90.00
#
_symmetry.space_group_name_H-M   'P 1'
#
loop_
_entity.id
_entity.type
_entity.pdbx_description
1 polymer ?
#
loop_
_entity_poly.entity_id
_entity_poly.type
_entity_poly.pdbx_seq_one_letter_code
_entity_poly.pdbx_strand_id
1 'polypeptide(L)'
;MNLQALLLVAASLTARATAEFTVTSGTTEATTSSTEHVSFVKQWTLNSAATGDNIDSIDLDLAGRVYVSYVSGLPSGVLGYVNVSGDSQTVVDAVTVSNDDTNDNDDNDNDDANDRDGELNVRIGNSTSTTLSGYLLTEIFLASSGIVTDVKSQRSAQVVVEDGVLVSSSTTAELQVEASGSSAVYVSAASTAVSVRQLQLDAAGTASLQFNVESVSASEEVQIDAQGSGAVSLLGSSVETATLELETQNTGTICINSQTVTAANYEGRDASRISMPNASSKYTSTGTAACDESTVPAREPACVSSACAGSSGSGTTGTVGTTTTTTAPATANDDDASDDTNASSSPRLAALAAAAIGAAAAFLL
;
A
#
# COMPACT_ATOMS: atom_id res chain seq x y z
N MET A 1 7.26 -37.95 -34.15
CA MET A 1 6.25 -38.43 -33.19
C MET A 1 5.92 -37.25 -32.29
N ASN A 2 4.77 -36.63 -32.52
CA ASN A 2 4.23 -35.54 -31.72
C ASN A 2 3.50 -36.13 -30.53
N LEU A 3 3.89 -35.77 -29.31
CA LEU A 3 3.03 -35.85 -28.13
C LEU A 3 3.12 -34.50 -27.41
N GLN A 4 2.04 -33.74 -27.54
CA GLN A 4 1.71 -32.63 -26.65
C GLN A 4 1.59 -33.20 -25.23
N ALA A 5 2.40 -32.70 -24.29
CA ALA A 5 2.19 -32.95 -22.88
C ALA A 5 1.31 -31.82 -22.34
N LEU A 6 0.01 -32.09 -22.23
CA LEU A 6 -0.89 -31.35 -21.35
C LEU A 6 -0.32 -31.49 -19.93
N LEU A 7 0.18 -30.40 -19.34
CA LEU A 7 0.28 -30.30 -17.89
C LEU A 7 -1.14 -30.07 -17.35
N LEU A 8 -1.75 -31.12 -16.80
CA LEU A 8 -2.82 -30.93 -15.83
C LEU A 8 -2.14 -30.49 -14.52
N VAL A 9 -2.20 -29.19 -14.21
CA VAL A 9 -1.96 -28.71 -12.85
C VAL A 9 -3.14 -29.21 -12.02
N ALA A 10 -2.90 -30.22 -11.19
CA ALA A 10 -3.86 -30.59 -10.16
C ALA A 10 -3.83 -29.47 -9.11
N ALA A 11 -4.70 -28.47 -9.26
CA ALA A 11 -4.98 -27.51 -8.22
C ALA A 11 -5.47 -28.30 -6.99
N SER A 12 -4.63 -28.42 -5.97
CA SER A 12 -5.07 -28.87 -4.67
C SER A 12 -5.97 -27.77 -4.11
N LEU A 13 -7.28 -27.96 -4.23
CA LEU A 13 -8.29 -27.19 -3.52
C LEU A 13 -8.05 -27.38 -2.02
N THR A 14 -7.23 -26.53 -1.42
CA THR A 14 -7.28 -26.32 0.02
C THR A 14 -8.62 -25.65 0.30
N ALA A 15 -9.50 -26.33 1.01
CA ALA A 15 -10.67 -25.69 1.61
C ALA A 15 -10.15 -24.60 2.57
N ARG A 16 -10.03 -23.37 2.06
CA ARG A 16 -9.87 -22.18 2.89
C ARG A 16 -11.24 -21.91 3.50
N ALA A 17 -11.27 -21.72 4.82
CA ALA A 17 -12.50 -21.43 5.52
C ALA A 17 -13.00 -20.06 5.05
N THR A 18 -14.08 -20.08 4.28
CA THR A 18 -14.95 -18.95 3.93
C THR A 18 -15.16 -18.08 5.16
N ALA A 19 -14.65 -16.85 5.19
CA ALA A 19 -14.92 -15.98 6.32
C ALA A 19 -16.18 -15.16 6.06
N GLU A 20 -17.32 -15.76 6.37
CA GLU A 20 -18.58 -15.03 6.53
C GLU A 20 -18.44 -14.22 7.84
N PHE A 21 -17.77 -13.06 7.84
CA PHE A 21 -17.72 -12.19 9.01
C PHE A 21 -18.66 -11.00 8.84
N THR A 22 -19.15 -10.49 9.96
CA THR A 22 -20.07 -9.35 10.00
C THR A 22 -19.35 -8.10 10.48
N VAL A 23 -19.65 -6.97 9.84
CA VAL A 23 -19.12 -5.66 10.20
C VAL A 23 -20.18 -4.90 10.99
N THR A 24 -19.90 -4.60 12.27
CA THR A 24 -20.75 -3.74 13.10
C THR A 24 -20.14 -2.34 13.17
N SER A 25 -20.83 -1.37 12.59
CA SER A 25 -20.39 0.04 12.61
C SER A 25 -20.82 0.74 13.89
N GLY A 26 -19.89 1.46 14.53
CA GLY A 26 -20.16 2.42 15.60
C GLY A 26 -20.59 3.79 15.07
N THR A 27 -20.91 4.70 15.99
CA THR A 27 -21.17 6.11 15.67
C THR A 27 -19.88 6.92 15.64
N THR A 28 -19.84 7.95 14.80
CA THR A 28 -18.75 8.94 14.85
C THR A 28 -18.93 9.82 16.08
N GLU A 29 -17.87 9.94 16.86
CA GLU A 29 -17.84 10.69 18.11
C GLU A 29 -16.77 11.77 18.07
N ALA A 30 -17.07 12.95 18.61
CA ALA A 30 -16.06 13.96 18.89
C ALA A 30 -15.18 13.49 20.05
N THR A 31 -13.88 13.72 19.95
CA THR A 31 -12.92 13.32 20.99
C THR A 31 -11.96 14.47 21.32
N THR A 32 -11.38 14.40 22.51
CA THR A 32 -10.25 15.26 22.88
C THR A 32 -8.98 14.42 22.85
N SER A 33 -8.13 14.65 21.85
CA SER A 33 -6.85 13.98 21.70
C SER A 33 -5.69 14.99 21.82
N SER A 34 -4.55 14.52 22.32
CA SER A 34 -3.29 15.26 22.23
C SER A 34 -2.58 15.07 20.89
N THR A 35 -3.01 14.10 20.09
CA THR A 35 -2.51 13.87 18.72
C THR A 35 -3.12 14.92 17.80
N GLU A 36 -2.27 15.56 16.99
CA GLU A 36 -2.72 16.56 16.02
C GLU A 36 -3.73 15.95 15.05
N HIS A 37 -4.70 16.75 14.64
CA HIS A 37 -5.74 16.34 13.69
C HIS A 37 -6.63 15.17 14.14
N VAL A 38 -6.66 14.83 15.43
CA VAL A 38 -7.62 13.84 15.99
C VAL A 38 -8.71 14.56 16.76
N SER A 39 -9.78 14.92 16.06
CA SER A 39 -10.97 15.59 16.62
C SER A 39 -12.19 14.69 16.64
N PHE A 40 -12.25 13.71 15.73
CA PHE A 40 -13.34 12.75 15.60
C PHE A 40 -12.79 11.34 15.44
N VAL A 41 -13.54 10.37 15.95
CA VAL A 41 -13.23 8.95 15.86
C VAL A 41 -14.46 8.13 15.51
N LYS A 42 -14.26 7.01 14.83
CA LYS A 42 -15.27 5.98 14.58
C LYS A 42 -14.60 4.61 14.60
N GLN A 43 -15.30 3.62 15.15
CA GLN A 43 -14.82 2.25 15.21
C GLN A 43 -15.84 1.31 14.56
N TRP A 44 -15.32 0.32 13.85
CA TRP A 44 -16.06 -0.86 13.40
C TRP A 44 -15.53 -2.08 14.14
N THR A 45 -16.43 -2.99 14.49
CA THR A 45 -16.08 -4.31 15.02
C THR A 45 -16.31 -5.36 13.96
N LEU A 46 -15.29 -6.18 13.73
CA LEU A 46 -15.31 -7.31 12.80
C LEU A 46 -15.62 -8.56 13.61
N ASN A 47 -16.82 -9.13 13.45
CA ASN A 47 -17.26 -10.29 14.22
C ASN A 47 -17.33 -11.52 13.33
N SER A 48 -16.81 -12.63 13.82
CA SER A 48 -17.02 -13.95 13.22
C SER A 48 -18.51 -14.29 13.19
N ALA A 49 -19.03 -14.80 12.07
CA ALA A 49 -20.38 -15.38 12.02
C ALA A 49 -20.36 -16.87 12.39
N ALA A 50 -19.26 -17.57 12.12
CA ALA A 50 -19.06 -18.98 12.38
C ALA A 50 -17.69 -19.30 13.00
N THR A 51 -17.61 -20.41 13.73
CA THR A 51 -16.35 -20.86 14.32
C THR A 51 -15.35 -21.22 13.23
N GLY A 52 -14.21 -20.52 13.20
CA GLY A 52 -13.14 -20.76 12.22
C GLY A 52 -12.94 -19.62 11.23
N ASP A 53 -13.86 -18.65 11.18
CA ASP A 53 -13.70 -17.45 10.35
C ASP A 53 -12.42 -16.71 10.72
N ASN A 54 -11.81 -16.12 9.70
CA ASN A 54 -10.57 -15.36 9.82
C ASN A 54 -10.59 -14.21 8.80
N ILE A 55 -9.60 -13.33 8.82
CA ILE A 55 -9.45 -12.30 7.79
C ILE A 55 -8.10 -12.58 7.17
N ASP A 56 -8.10 -13.19 5.98
CA ASP A 56 -6.88 -13.56 5.25
C ASP A 56 -6.63 -12.69 4.01
N SER A 57 -7.58 -11.83 3.61
CA SER A 57 -7.42 -10.78 2.60
C SER A 57 -7.85 -9.40 3.10
N ILE A 58 -7.17 -8.36 2.65
CA ILE A 58 -7.44 -6.95 2.97
C ILE A 58 -7.35 -6.10 1.71
N ASP A 59 -8.45 -5.45 1.31
CA ASP A 59 -8.49 -4.46 0.23
C ASP A 59 -8.71 -3.04 0.78
N LEU A 60 -7.76 -2.15 0.49
CA LEU A 60 -7.70 -0.79 0.97
C LEU A 60 -7.83 0.20 -0.20
N ASP A 61 -8.98 0.88 -0.29
CA ASP A 61 -9.17 2.05 -1.16
C ASP A 61 -9.19 3.34 -0.34
N LEU A 62 -8.02 3.70 0.20
CA LEU A 62 -7.87 4.76 1.19
C LEU A 62 -6.90 5.86 0.74
N ALA A 63 -6.93 6.95 1.49
CA ALA A 63 -5.96 8.03 1.48
C ALA A 63 -5.57 8.37 2.92
N GLY A 64 -4.53 9.18 3.11
CA GLY A 64 -4.00 9.44 4.44
C GLY A 64 -3.14 8.27 4.93
N ARG A 65 -3.22 7.95 6.23
CA ARG A 65 -2.38 6.92 6.84
C ARG A 65 -3.16 5.69 7.25
N VAL A 66 -2.58 4.52 7.04
CA VAL A 66 -3.16 3.23 7.44
C VAL A 66 -2.12 2.42 8.19
N TYR A 67 -2.53 1.81 9.30
CA TYR A 67 -1.75 0.83 10.03
C TYR A 67 -2.53 -0.47 10.13
N VAL A 68 -1.90 -1.58 9.79
CA VAL A 68 -2.44 -2.93 9.98
C VAL A 68 -1.57 -3.63 11.02
N SER A 69 -2.19 -4.09 12.09
CA SER A 69 -1.50 -4.63 13.28
C SER A 69 -2.19 -5.91 13.75
N TYR A 70 -1.41 -6.88 14.21
CA TYR A 70 -1.93 -7.96 15.04
C TYR A 70 -2.03 -7.53 16.50
N VAL A 71 -3.12 -7.91 17.17
CA VAL A 71 -3.32 -7.70 18.61
C VAL A 71 -3.85 -8.97 19.28
N SER A 72 -3.19 -9.38 20.35
CA SER A 72 -3.63 -10.52 21.16
C SER A 72 -4.74 -10.14 22.14
N GLY A 73 -5.61 -11.09 22.47
CA GLY A 73 -6.54 -10.95 23.59
C GLY A 73 -7.82 -10.16 23.27
N LEU A 74 -8.22 -10.10 22.00
CA LEU A 74 -9.54 -9.59 21.63
C LEU A 74 -10.66 -10.50 22.19
N PRO A 75 -11.88 -9.95 22.40
CA PRO A 75 -13.01 -10.74 22.88
C PRO A 75 -13.31 -11.93 21.96
N SER A 76 -13.81 -13.03 22.55
CA SER A 76 -14.24 -14.20 21.77
C SER A 76 -15.28 -13.81 20.72
N GLY A 77 -15.09 -14.27 19.48
CA GLY A 77 -15.95 -13.94 18.36
C GLY A 77 -15.62 -12.63 17.64
N VAL A 78 -14.65 -11.85 18.13
CA VAL A 78 -14.13 -10.66 17.45
C VAL A 78 -12.89 -11.04 16.64
N LEU A 79 -12.95 -10.82 15.33
CA LEU A 79 -11.83 -11.01 14.40
C LEU A 79 -10.93 -9.79 14.32
N GLY A 80 -11.44 -8.62 14.70
CA GLY A 80 -10.66 -7.39 14.70
C GLY A 80 -11.48 -6.12 14.89
N TYR A 81 -10.78 -5.00 14.80
CA TYR A 81 -11.36 -3.66 14.80
C TYR A 81 -10.78 -2.84 13.65
N VAL A 82 -11.60 -1.96 13.08
CA VAL A 82 -11.12 -0.86 12.25
C VAL A 82 -11.43 0.42 13.00
N ASN A 83 -10.40 1.17 13.36
CA ASN A 83 -10.51 2.46 14.03
C ASN A 83 -10.11 3.55 13.04
N VAL A 84 -10.95 4.56 12.91
CA VAL A 84 -10.68 5.72 12.06
C VAL A 84 -10.68 6.96 12.93
N SER A 85 -9.68 7.81 12.73
CA SER A 85 -9.59 9.12 13.36
C SER A 85 -9.28 10.20 12.34
N GLY A 86 -9.80 11.40 12.58
CA GLY A 86 -9.57 12.54 11.69
C GLY A 86 -9.96 13.88 12.28
N ASP A 87 -9.69 14.94 11.51
CA ASP A 87 -9.86 16.33 11.94
C ASP A 87 -11.30 16.82 11.86
N SER A 88 -12.13 16.15 11.06
CA SER A 88 -13.54 16.46 10.89
C SER A 88 -14.41 15.21 10.84
N GLN A 89 -15.67 15.35 11.27
CA GLN A 89 -16.66 14.29 11.15
C GLN A 89 -16.83 13.83 9.70
N THR A 90 -16.83 14.75 8.73
CA THR A 90 -16.94 14.42 7.29
C THR A 90 -15.83 13.49 6.81
N VAL A 91 -14.59 13.71 7.28
CA VAL A 91 -13.43 12.87 6.91
C VAL A 91 -13.55 11.47 7.48
N VAL A 92 -14.00 11.35 8.73
CA VAL A 92 -14.23 10.05 9.39
C VAL A 92 -15.43 9.31 8.78
N ASP A 93 -16.53 10.01 8.51
CA ASP A 93 -17.76 9.44 7.94
C ASP A 93 -17.61 9.03 6.47
N ALA A 94 -16.58 9.51 5.77
CA ALA A 94 -16.28 9.12 4.40
C ALA A 94 -15.73 7.69 4.28
N VAL A 95 -15.21 7.12 5.37
CA VAL A 95 -14.71 5.75 5.40
C VAL A 95 -15.85 4.75 5.59
N THR A 96 -15.84 3.70 4.79
CA THR A 96 -16.73 2.56 4.86
C THR A 96 -15.93 1.28 5.06
N VAL A 97 -16.47 0.36 5.86
CA VAL A 97 -15.90 -0.97 6.12
C VAL A 97 -16.96 -2.00 5.75
N SER A 98 -16.59 -3.00 4.96
CA SER A 98 -17.46 -4.09 4.55
C SER A 98 -16.68 -5.41 4.47
N ASN A 99 -17.43 -6.51 4.45
CA ASN A 99 -16.96 -7.82 4.01
C ASN A 99 -17.50 -8.00 2.58
N ASP A 100 -16.65 -8.38 1.62
CA ASP A 100 -17.16 -8.85 0.33
C ASP A 100 -17.66 -10.27 0.43
N ASP A 101 -18.98 -10.39 0.57
CA ASP A 101 -19.69 -11.66 0.48
C ASP A 101 -21.07 -11.47 -0.19
N THR A 102 -21.37 -10.30 -0.79
CA THR A 102 -22.79 -9.98 -1.06
C THR A 102 -23.17 -9.25 -2.33
N ASN A 103 -22.31 -8.90 -3.30
CA ASN A 103 -22.85 -8.19 -4.48
C ASN A 103 -22.09 -8.25 -5.82
N ASP A 104 -21.26 -9.25 -6.09
CA ASP A 104 -20.86 -9.49 -7.48
C ASP A 104 -22.01 -10.16 -8.24
N ASN A 105 -22.88 -9.30 -8.77
CA ASN A 105 -23.80 -9.61 -9.86
C ASN A 105 -23.13 -9.34 -11.22
N ASP A 106 -21.81 -9.14 -11.25
CA ASP A 106 -21.05 -8.93 -12.48
C ASP A 106 -20.70 -10.30 -13.09
N ASP A 107 -21.77 -10.93 -13.60
CA ASP A 107 -21.86 -12.22 -14.29
C ASP A 107 -21.05 -12.27 -15.63
N ASN A 108 -19.95 -11.51 -15.77
CA ASN A 108 -19.24 -11.36 -17.04
C ASN A 108 -17.72 -11.19 -16.99
N ASP A 109 -17.09 -11.07 -15.82
CA ASP A 109 -15.63 -11.02 -15.76
C ASP A 109 -15.12 -12.43 -15.44
N ASN A 110 -14.58 -13.09 -16.47
CA ASN A 110 -13.98 -14.41 -16.37
C ASN A 110 -12.59 -14.36 -15.69
N ASP A 111 -12.36 -13.34 -14.87
CA ASP A 111 -11.15 -13.06 -14.10
C ASP A 111 -11.36 -13.28 -12.57
N ASP A 112 -12.60 -13.56 -12.15
CA ASP A 112 -13.03 -13.70 -10.74
C ASP A 112 -12.66 -15.06 -10.10
N ALA A 113 -11.58 -15.71 -10.57
CA ALA A 113 -11.09 -16.94 -9.95
C ALA A 113 -10.49 -16.71 -8.55
N ASN A 114 -10.34 -15.44 -8.14
CA ASN A 114 -9.66 -15.02 -6.92
C ASN A 114 -10.48 -14.04 -6.06
N ASP A 115 -11.76 -13.77 -6.35
CA ASP A 115 -12.60 -13.04 -5.39
C ASP A 115 -12.80 -13.93 -4.16
N ARG A 116 -12.03 -13.61 -3.13
CA ARG A 116 -11.87 -14.41 -1.91
C ARG A 116 -13.03 -14.05 -0.99
N ASP A 117 -14.03 -14.92 -0.92
CA ASP A 117 -15.06 -14.92 0.12
C ASP A 117 -14.40 -14.75 1.51
N GLY A 118 -14.48 -13.56 2.12
CA GLY A 118 -13.77 -13.23 3.37
C GLY A 118 -12.78 -12.06 3.33
N GLU A 119 -12.80 -11.26 2.27
CA GLU A 119 -11.98 -10.05 2.16
C GLU A 119 -12.50 -8.89 3.02
N LEU A 120 -11.59 -8.29 3.80
CA LEU A 120 -11.85 -7.03 4.49
C LEU A 120 -11.67 -5.84 3.55
N ASN A 121 -12.79 -5.21 3.22
CA ASN A 121 -12.85 -3.99 2.42
C ASN A 121 -12.87 -2.75 3.31
N VAL A 122 -11.87 -1.88 3.20
CA VAL A 122 -11.85 -0.56 3.85
C VAL A 122 -11.63 0.52 2.80
N ARG A 123 -12.67 1.33 2.55
CA ARG A 123 -12.72 2.22 1.38
C ARG A 123 -13.19 3.62 1.76
N ILE A 124 -12.69 4.66 1.09
CA ILE A 124 -13.31 6.00 1.11
C ILE A 124 -14.36 6.04 -0.02
N GLY A 125 -15.62 6.28 0.33
CA GLY A 125 -16.74 6.24 -0.61
C GLY A 125 -16.55 7.14 -1.84
N ASN A 126 -16.82 6.58 -3.04
CA ASN A 126 -16.50 7.20 -4.33
C ASN A 126 -17.14 8.60 -4.54
N SER A 127 -18.33 8.83 -3.99
CA SER A 127 -19.03 10.12 -4.04
C SER A 127 -18.35 11.25 -3.24
N THR A 128 -17.37 10.92 -2.39
CA THR A 128 -16.65 11.87 -1.54
C THR A 128 -15.19 12.07 -1.97
N SER A 129 -14.66 11.24 -2.87
CA SER A 129 -13.21 11.12 -3.12
C SER A 129 -12.52 12.36 -3.71
N THR A 130 -13.20 13.19 -4.51
CA THR A 130 -12.55 14.32 -5.21
C THR A 130 -12.62 15.63 -4.44
N THR A 131 -13.41 15.67 -3.37
CA THR A 131 -13.65 16.86 -2.53
C THR A 131 -13.22 16.66 -1.08
N LEU A 132 -12.87 15.43 -0.68
CA LEU A 132 -12.39 15.15 0.66
C LEU A 132 -11.06 15.87 0.91
N SER A 133 -11.03 16.69 1.97
CA SER A 133 -9.83 17.40 2.41
C SER A 133 -9.80 17.35 3.93
N GLY A 134 -8.63 17.06 4.47
CA GLY A 134 -8.40 16.88 5.91
C GLY A 134 -7.36 15.81 6.16
N TYR A 135 -7.35 15.28 7.38
CA TYR A 135 -6.35 14.31 7.80
C TYR A 135 -7.04 13.07 8.35
N LEU A 136 -6.52 11.91 7.99
CA LEU A 136 -7.09 10.61 8.32
C LEU A 136 -5.99 9.65 8.78
N LEU A 137 -6.26 8.96 9.88
CA LEU A 137 -5.56 7.75 10.29
C LEU A 137 -6.59 6.62 10.40
N THR A 138 -6.33 5.53 9.69
CA THR A 138 -7.06 4.27 9.80
C THR A 138 -6.16 3.23 10.45
N GLU A 139 -6.65 2.56 11.49
CA GLU A 139 -5.93 1.51 12.20
C GLU A 139 -6.77 0.22 12.16
N ILE A 140 -6.21 -0.83 11.58
CA ILE A 140 -6.81 -2.15 11.48
C ILE A 140 -6.09 -3.06 12.46
N PHE A 141 -6.84 -3.58 13.42
CA PHE A 141 -6.36 -4.47 14.47
C PHE A 141 -6.94 -5.86 14.26
N LEU A 142 -6.10 -6.85 13.98
CA LEU A 142 -6.51 -8.23 13.71
C LEU A 142 -6.28 -9.12 14.93
N ALA A 143 -7.23 -10.00 15.21
CA ALA A 143 -7.19 -10.94 16.34
C ALA A 143 -6.25 -12.13 16.12
N SER A 144 -6.00 -12.47 14.86
CA SER A 144 -5.22 -13.64 14.46
C SER A 144 -3.90 -13.19 13.86
N SER A 145 -2.81 -13.80 14.31
CA SER A 145 -1.47 -13.50 13.82
C SER A 145 -1.10 -14.41 12.67
N GLY A 146 -0.42 -13.86 11.66
CA GLY A 146 0.28 -14.63 10.64
C GLY A 146 -0.65 -15.37 9.68
N ILE A 147 -1.82 -14.81 9.41
CA ILE A 147 -2.84 -15.45 8.57
C ILE A 147 -3.12 -14.69 7.27
N VAL A 148 -2.80 -13.40 7.19
CA VAL A 148 -3.12 -12.58 6.02
C VAL A 148 -2.23 -13.01 4.86
N THR A 149 -2.86 -13.51 3.80
CA THR A 149 -2.21 -13.91 2.56
C THR A 149 -2.23 -12.83 1.50
N ASP A 150 -3.08 -11.82 1.65
CA ASP A 150 -3.27 -10.81 0.62
C ASP A 150 -3.53 -9.42 1.22
N VAL A 151 -2.81 -8.44 0.71
CA VAL A 151 -2.99 -7.02 1.05
C VAL A 151 -2.91 -6.21 -0.21
N LYS A 152 -4.04 -5.60 -0.56
CA LYS A 152 -4.15 -4.66 -1.67
C LYS A 152 -4.34 -3.26 -1.15
N SER A 153 -3.55 -2.33 -1.68
CA SER A 153 -3.70 -0.90 -1.44
C SER A 153 -3.79 -0.16 -2.75
N GLN A 154 -4.89 0.57 -2.93
CA GLN A 154 -5.12 1.44 -4.07
C GLN A 154 -5.26 2.90 -3.64
N ARG A 155 -5.49 3.78 -4.62
CA ARG A 155 -5.60 5.24 -4.44
C ARG A 155 -4.30 5.87 -3.94
N SER A 156 -4.19 6.31 -2.68
CA SER A 156 -3.08 7.19 -2.26
C SER A 156 -2.69 7.07 -0.78
N ALA A 157 -3.12 6.01 -0.09
CA ALA A 157 -2.76 5.79 1.30
C ALA A 157 -1.27 5.48 1.49
N GLN A 158 -0.74 5.89 2.63
CA GLN A 158 0.50 5.34 3.20
C GLN A 158 0.13 4.22 4.18
N VAL A 159 0.36 2.98 3.78
CA VAL A 159 -0.03 1.77 4.51
C VAL A 159 1.19 1.15 5.17
N VAL A 160 1.13 0.94 6.48
CA VAL A 160 2.13 0.19 7.25
C VAL A 160 1.53 -1.13 7.68
N VAL A 161 2.09 -2.24 7.19
CA VAL A 161 1.73 -3.59 7.61
C VAL A 161 2.77 -4.06 8.62
N GLU A 162 2.38 -4.21 9.88
CA GLU A 162 3.30 -4.55 10.95
C GLU A 162 3.58 -6.05 11.05
N ASP A 163 4.63 -6.37 11.82
CA ASP A 163 4.98 -7.75 12.14
C ASP A 163 3.81 -8.53 12.75
N GLY A 164 3.74 -9.82 12.42
CA GLY A 164 2.69 -10.72 12.87
C GLY A 164 1.35 -10.59 12.13
N VAL A 165 1.21 -9.73 11.12
CA VAL A 165 0.00 -9.65 10.27
C VAL A 165 0.02 -10.70 9.16
N LEU A 166 1.01 -10.62 8.28
CA LEU A 166 1.13 -11.47 7.08
C LEU A 166 1.52 -12.89 7.44
N VAL A 167 1.06 -13.86 6.64
CA VAL A 167 1.54 -15.23 6.71
C VAL A 167 3.06 -15.28 6.50
N SER A 168 3.77 -15.93 7.41
CA SER A 168 5.22 -16.04 7.36
C SER A 168 5.72 -17.48 7.24
N SER A 169 4.88 -18.49 7.46
CA SER A 169 5.27 -19.89 7.35
C SER A 169 4.12 -20.77 6.88
N SER A 170 4.11 -21.13 5.59
CA SER A 170 3.14 -22.07 5.02
C SER A 170 3.61 -22.62 3.68
N THR A 171 3.73 -23.94 3.56
CA THR A 171 4.16 -24.60 2.32
C THR A 171 3.13 -24.56 1.19
N THR A 172 1.94 -24.03 1.45
CA THR A 172 0.85 -23.93 0.48
C THR A 172 0.36 -22.50 0.27
N ALA A 173 0.83 -21.54 1.08
CA ALA A 173 0.39 -20.16 0.98
C ALA A 173 1.07 -19.46 -0.19
N GLU A 174 0.26 -18.64 -0.84
CA GLU A 174 0.70 -17.60 -1.75
C GLU A 174 0.48 -16.30 -0.99
N LEU A 175 1.56 -15.54 -0.78
CA LEU A 175 1.53 -14.25 -0.13
C LEU A 175 1.60 -13.18 -1.22
N GLN A 176 0.57 -12.34 -1.30
CA GLN A 176 0.46 -11.26 -2.25
C GLN A 176 0.42 -9.92 -1.51
N VAL A 177 1.17 -8.93 -2.01
CA VAL A 177 1.08 -7.55 -1.55
C VAL A 177 1.09 -6.65 -2.78
N GLU A 178 0.03 -5.86 -2.93
CA GLU A 178 -0.18 -5.01 -4.10
C GLU A 178 -0.31 -3.54 -3.70
N ALA A 179 0.37 -2.68 -4.45
CA ALA A 179 0.26 -1.23 -4.34
C ALA A 179 -0.07 -0.62 -5.70
N SER A 180 -1.17 0.13 -5.81
CA SER A 180 -1.57 0.79 -7.05
C SER A 180 -1.97 2.26 -6.82
N GLY A 181 -2.25 2.97 -7.92
CA GLY A 181 -2.50 4.41 -7.89
C GLY A 181 -1.22 5.19 -7.54
N SER A 182 -1.23 5.90 -6.42
CA SER A 182 -0.09 6.57 -5.81
C SER A 182 0.09 6.17 -4.34
N SER A 183 -0.37 4.98 -3.96
CA SER A 183 -0.23 4.47 -2.59
C SER A 183 1.22 4.09 -2.27
N ALA A 184 1.55 4.02 -0.98
CA ALA A 184 2.84 3.57 -0.50
C ALA A 184 2.65 2.50 0.57
N VAL A 185 3.12 1.28 0.34
CA VAL A 185 2.98 0.14 1.27
C VAL A 185 4.34 -0.19 1.90
N TYR A 186 4.36 -0.33 3.22
CA TYR A 186 5.53 -0.64 4.04
C TYR A 186 5.24 -1.90 4.85
N VAL A 187 5.74 -3.06 4.41
CA VAL A 187 5.74 -4.27 5.24
C VAL A 187 6.94 -4.18 6.19
N SER A 188 6.64 -4.03 7.49
CA SER A 188 7.60 -3.70 8.54
C SER A 188 7.80 -4.89 9.48
N ALA A 189 8.45 -5.94 8.99
CA ALA A 189 8.66 -7.21 9.70
C ALA A 189 10.12 -7.68 9.62
N ALA A 190 11.08 -6.76 9.80
CA ALA A 190 12.51 -6.98 9.59
C ALA A 190 13.15 -8.13 10.41
N SER A 191 12.46 -8.64 11.43
CA SER A 191 12.87 -9.78 12.27
C SER A 191 12.15 -11.09 11.95
N THR A 192 11.37 -11.13 10.87
CA THR A 192 10.51 -12.26 10.52
C THR A 192 10.97 -12.89 9.21
N ALA A 193 11.32 -14.17 9.25
CA ALA A 193 11.58 -14.96 8.06
C ALA A 193 10.26 -15.38 7.38
N VAL A 194 10.16 -15.16 6.08
CA VAL A 194 9.01 -15.55 5.26
C VAL A 194 9.34 -16.83 4.50
N SER A 195 8.60 -17.89 4.78
CA SER A 195 8.69 -19.20 4.12
C SER A 195 7.33 -19.61 3.57
N VAL A 196 7.13 -19.44 2.26
CA VAL A 196 5.83 -19.61 1.59
C VAL A 196 5.95 -20.51 0.35
N ARG A 197 4.83 -20.88 -0.27
CA ARG A 197 4.87 -21.52 -1.59
C ARG A 197 5.30 -20.51 -2.64
N GLN A 198 4.63 -19.37 -2.65
CA GLN A 198 4.82 -18.27 -3.60
C GLN A 198 4.74 -16.92 -2.89
N LEU A 199 5.54 -15.96 -3.37
CA LEU A 199 5.49 -14.56 -2.97
C LEU A 199 5.30 -13.70 -4.21
N GLN A 200 4.30 -12.82 -4.20
CA GLN A 200 4.04 -11.87 -5.26
C GLN A 200 4.01 -10.44 -4.70
N LEU A 201 4.76 -9.54 -5.32
CA LEU A 201 4.87 -8.14 -4.90
C LEU A 201 4.67 -7.22 -6.10
N ASP A 202 3.57 -6.47 -6.11
CA ASP A 202 3.21 -5.67 -7.28
C ASP A 202 3.10 -4.18 -6.94
N ALA A 203 3.69 -3.35 -7.81
CA ALA A 203 3.53 -1.90 -7.77
C ALA A 203 3.13 -1.35 -9.14
N ALA A 204 1.99 -0.68 -9.21
CA ALA A 204 1.46 -0.08 -10.44
C ALA A 204 1.19 1.44 -10.29
N GLY A 205 1.09 2.14 -11.41
CA GLY A 205 0.87 3.60 -11.41
C GLY A 205 2.13 4.35 -10.96
N THR A 206 2.05 5.09 -9.86
CA THR A 206 3.20 5.72 -9.18
C THR A 206 3.37 5.18 -7.76
N ALA A 207 2.81 4.01 -7.46
CA ALA A 207 2.83 3.43 -6.14
C ALA A 207 4.24 2.94 -5.76
N SER A 208 4.50 2.84 -4.46
CA SER A 208 5.74 2.26 -3.94
C SER A 208 5.46 1.15 -2.95
N LEU A 209 6.15 0.03 -3.07
CA LEU A 209 6.05 -1.10 -2.14
C LEU A 209 7.44 -1.39 -1.56
N GLN A 210 7.55 -1.35 -0.24
CA GLN A 210 8.73 -1.79 0.49
C GLN A 210 8.40 -3.04 1.32
N PHE A 211 8.98 -4.17 0.96
CA PHE A 211 8.85 -5.42 1.67
C PHE A 211 10.10 -5.67 2.53
N ASN A 212 10.06 -5.34 3.81
CA ASN A 212 11.21 -5.45 4.73
C ASN A 212 11.01 -6.61 5.71
N VAL A 213 11.80 -7.68 5.52
CA VAL A 213 11.73 -8.95 6.27
C VAL A 213 13.11 -9.49 6.60
N GLU A 214 13.23 -10.49 7.47
CA GLU A 214 14.54 -11.09 7.80
C GLU A 214 15.14 -11.82 6.58
N SER A 215 14.32 -12.61 5.90
CA SER A 215 14.68 -13.40 4.71
C SER A 215 13.43 -13.91 4.00
N VAL A 216 13.55 -14.24 2.71
CA VAL A 216 12.50 -14.89 1.92
C VAL A 216 12.95 -16.26 1.44
N SER A 217 12.11 -17.27 1.63
CA SER A 217 12.24 -18.61 1.06
C SER A 217 10.90 -19.03 0.45
N ALA A 218 10.80 -19.00 -0.88
CA ALA A 218 9.63 -19.50 -1.60
C ALA A 218 9.93 -20.86 -2.22
N SER A 219 9.05 -21.86 -2.06
CA SER A 219 9.33 -23.18 -2.63
C SER A 219 9.15 -23.23 -4.16
N GLU A 220 8.31 -22.35 -4.72
CA GLU A 220 8.02 -22.28 -6.14
C GLU A 220 8.52 -20.97 -6.75
N GLU A 221 7.99 -19.84 -6.30
CA GLU A 221 8.19 -18.59 -7.03
C GLU A 221 8.28 -17.36 -6.11
N VAL A 222 9.15 -16.45 -6.50
CA VAL A 222 9.10 -15.05 -6.09
C VAL A 222 8.88 -14.25 -7.37
N GLN A 223 7.71 -13.63 -7.47
CA GLN A 223 7.33 -12.74 -8.56
C GLN A 223 7.31 -11.31 -8.04
N ILE A 224 7.90 -10.39 -8.81
CA ILE A 224 7.87 -8.97 -8.50
C ILE A 224 7.59 -8.18 -9.78
N ASP A 225 6.48 -7.44 -9.80
CA ASP A 225 6.08 -6.64 -10.95
C ASP A 225 6.05 -5.15 -10.62
N ALA A 226 6.71 -4.34 -11.47
CA ALA A 226 6.72 -2.88 -11.36
C ALA A 226 6.25 -2.24 -12.67
N GLN A 227 5.04 -1.70 -12.66
CA GLN A 227 4.36 -1.14 -13.84
C GLN A 227 4.19 0.39 -13.74
N GLY A 228 4.20 1.06 -14.90
CA GLY A 228 4.09 2.52 -14.96
C GLY A 228 5.36 3.19 -14.42
N SER A 229 5.25 3.90 -13.31
CA SER A 229 6.36 4.43 -12.51
C SER A 229 6.39 3.80 -11.11
N GLY A 230 5.72 2.65 -10.93
CA GLY A 230 5.70 1.91 -9.68
C GLY A 230 7.10 1.43 -9.27
N ALA A 231 7.36 1.34 -7.97
CA ALA A 231 8.64 0.89 -7.45
C ALA A 231 8.46 -0.18 -6.38
N VAL A 232 9.14 -1.32 -6.52
CA VAL A 232 9.19 -2.37 -5.50
C VAL A 232 10.58 -2.48 -4.92
N SER A 233 10.69 -2.53 -3.59
CA SER A 233 11.92 -2.78 -2.85
C SER A 233 11.76 -3.97 -1.90
N LEU A 234 12.49 -5.05 -2.14
CA LEU A 234 12.57 -6.21 -1.25
C LEU A 234 13.87 -6.12 -0.43
N LEU A 235 13.73 -5.98 0.89
CA LEU A 235 14.83 -5.86 1.83
C LEU A 235 14.86 -7.09 2.74
N GLY A 236 16.01 -7.76 2.79
CA GLY A 236 16.21 -8.92 3.66
C GLY A 236 17.59 -9.53 3.47
N SER A 237 18.02 -10.40 4.38
CA SER A 237 19.35 -10.98 4.32
C SER A 237 19.55 -11.92 3.12
N SER A 238 18.50 -12.68 2.76
CA SER A 238 18.48 -13.61 1.64
C SER A 238 17.12 -13.70 0.94
N VAL A 239 17.17 -14.07 -0.35
CA VAL A 239 16.01 -14.48 -1.16
C VAL A 239 16.35 -15.82 -1.80
N GLU A 240 15.58 -16.86 -1.49
CA GLU A 240 15.76 -18.20 -2.03
C GLU A 240 14.44 -18.68 -2.67
N THR A 241 14.50 -19.14 -3.91
CA THR A 241 13.32 -19.59 -4.65
C THR A 241 13.66 -20.61 -5.73
N ALA A 242 12.69 -21.35 -6.24
CA ALA A 242 12.89 -22.15 -7.45
C ALA A 242 12.91 -21.25 -8.70
N THR A 243 11.94 -20.34 -8.82
CA THR A 243 11.86 -19.33 -9.88
C THR A 243 11.86 -17.92 -9.29
N LEU A 244 12.70 -17.05 -9.85
CA LEU A 244 12.69 -15.60 -9.58
C LEU A 244 12.28 -14.87 -10.85
N GLU A 245 11.05 -14.36 -10.87
CA GLU A 245 10.48 -13.59 -11.98
C GLU A 245 10.39 -12.12 -11.60
N LEU A 246 11.01 -11.27 -12.41
CA LEU A 246 11.10 -9.82 -12.19
C LEU A 246 10.69 -9.10 -13.47
N GLU A 247 9.49 -8.53 -13.48
CA GLU A 247 9.01 -7.76 -14.61
C GLU A 247 8.96 -6.26 -14.30
N THR A 248 9.58 -5.46 -15.16
CA THR A 248 9.38 -4.02 -15.13
C THR A 248 8.80 -3.54 -16.45
N GLN A 249 7.91 -2.56 -16.39
CA GLN A 249 7.30 -1.92 -17.55
C GLN A 249 7.40 -0.39 -17.43
N ASN A 250 7.36 0.30 -18.57
CA ASN A 250 7.34 1.78 -18.67
C ASN A 250 8.51 2.53 -18.06
N THR A 251 8.51 2.83 -16.77
CA THR A 251 9.61 3.40 -15.98
C THR A 251 9.69 2.79 -14.58
N GLY A 252 8.93 1.72 -14.33
CA GLY A 252 8.90 1.04 -13.04
C GLY A 252 10.24 0.43 -12.68
N THR A 253 10.49 0.26 -11.39
CA THR A 253 11.78 -0.22 -10.87
C THR A 253 11.61 -1.30 -9.83
N ILE A 254 12.56 -2.23 -9.81
CA ILE A 254 12.65 -3.28 -8.80
C ILE A 254 14.03 -3.20 -8.14
N CYS A 255 14.04 -3.30 -6.82
CA CYS A 255 15.23 -3.23 -6.01
C CYS A 255 15.24 -4.40 -5.01
N ILE A 256 16.21 -5.32 -5.12
CA ILE A 256 16.39 -6.41 -4.15
C ILE A 256 17.68 -6.16 -3.35
N ASN A 257 17.51 -5.79 -2.09
CA ASN A 257 18.60 -5.57 -1.17
C ASN A 257 18.84 -6.81 -0.30
N SER A 258 19.53 -7.79 -0.86
CA SER A 258 19.93 -9.01 -0.15
C SER A 258 21.36 -9.40 -0.46
N GLN A 259 22.02 -10.06 0.49
CA GLN A 259 23.40 -10.55 0.30
C GLN A 259 23.41 -11.84 -0.54
N THR A 260 22.42 -12.69 -0.30
CA THR A 260 22.22 -13.96 -1.00
C THR A 260 20.93 -13.89 -1.81
N VAL A 261 21.03 -14.06 -3.12
CA VAL A 261 19.87 -14.23 -4.01
C VAL A 261 20.11 -15.51 -4.81
N THR A 262 19.26 -16.51 -4.56
CA THR A 262 19.40 -17.84 -5.15
C THR A 262 18.08 -18.26 -5.79
N ALA A 263 18.12 -18.50 -7.08
CA ALA A 263 17.03 -19.04 -7.89
C ALA A 263 17.57 -20.09 -8.86
N ALA A 264 16.82 -21.18 -9.05
CA ALA A 264 17.15 -22.19 -10.06
C ALA A 264 16.87 -21.65 -11.47
N ASN A 265 15.76 -20.92 -11.64
CA ASN A 265 15.39 -20.20 -12.85
C ASN A 265 15.30 -18.71 -12.55
N TYR A 266 15.80 -17.88 -13.46
CA TYR A 266 15.75 -16.43 -13.36
C TYR A 266 15.17 -15.85 -14.64
N GLU A 267 14.10 -15.08 -14.50
CA GLU A 267 13.42 -14.37 -15.59
C GLU A 267 13.37 -12.88 -15.25
N GLY A 268 14.29 -12.10 -15.82
CA GLY A 268 14.34 -10.64 -15.61
C GLY A 268 14.06 -9.88 -16.89
N ARG A 269 13.03 -9.04 -16.89
CA ARG A 269 12.70 -8.14 -18.01
C ARG A 269 13.14 -6.70 -17.70
N ASP A 270 13.78 -6.06 -18.67
CA ASP A 270 14.35 -4.71 -18.54
C ASP A 270 15.41 -4.58 -17.42
N ALA A 271 16.49 -5.35 -17.58
CA ALA A 271 17.60 -5.47 -16.62
C ALA A 271 18.18 -4.15 -16.06
N SER A 272 18.08 -3.02 -16.77
CA SER A 272 18.57 -1.71 -16.30
C SER A 272 17.73 -1.09 -15.18
N ARG A 273 16.53 -1.63 -14.95
CA ARG A 273 15.57 -1.18 -13.92
C ARG A 273 15.49 -2.09 -12.72
N ILE A 274 16.13 -3.25 -12.82
CA ILE A 274 16.27 -4.21 -11.73
C ILE A 274 17.63 -3.99 -11.09
N SER A 275 17.64 -3.63 -9.81
CA SER A 275 18.84 -3.36 -9.04
C SER A 275 19.01 -4.41 -7.93
N MET A 276 20.18 -5.05 -7.89
CA MET A 276 20.58 -5.97 -6.81
C MET A 276 21.93 -5.53 -6.26
N PRO A 277 22.02 -4.40 -5.53
CA PRO A 277 23.28 -3.74 -5.22
C PRO A 277 24.21 -4.63 -4.39
N ASN A 278 23.67 -5.34 -3.40
CA ASN A 278 24.41 -6.11 -2.41
C ASN A 278 24.43 -7.63 -2.67
N ALA A 279 23.75 -8.10 -3.71
CA ALA A 279 23.66 -9.53 -4.01
C ALA A 279 24.97 -10.07 -4.58
N SER A 280 25.38 -11.23 -4.07
CA SER A 280 26.54 -11.98 -4.58
C SER A 280 26.36 -12.43 -6.04
N SER A 281 25.13 -12.76 -6.43
CA SER A 281 24.71 -12.96 -7.82
C SER A 281 23.66 -11.92 -8.18
N LYS A 282 23.86 -11.21 -9.30
CA LYS A 282 22.90 -10.25 -9.85
C LYS A 282 22.18 -10.79 -11.08
N TYR A 283 22.45 -12.04 -11.45
CA TYR A 283 22.03 -12.63 -12.73
C TYR A 283 22.35 -11.69 -13.90
N THR A 284 21.35 -11.26 -14.67
CA THR A 284 21.52 -10.31 -15.77
C THR A 284 21.16 -8.87 -15.39
N SER A 285 20.80 -8.60 -14.13
CA SER A 285 20.42 -7.27 -13.64
C SER A 285 21.57 -6.27 -13.71
N THR A 286 21.29 -5.05 -14.14
CA THR A 286 22.27 -3.97 -14.35
C THR A 286 21.89 -2.63 -13.72
N GLY A 287 20.73 -2.55 -13.06
CA GLY A 287 20.30 -1.36 -12.32
C GLY A 287 21.25 -1.00 -11.18
N THR A 288 21.32 0.28 -10.86
CA THR A 288 22.29 0.85 -9.92
C THR A 288 21.65 1.50 -8.69
N ALA A 289 20.35 1.28 -8.46
CA ALA A 289 19.70 1.81 -7.26
C ALA A 289 20.30 1.17 -5.99
N ALA A 290 20.47 1.97 -4.94
CA ALA A 290 21.08 1.54 -3.68
C ALA A 290 20.15 0.67 -2.81
N CYS A 291 18.84 0.71 -3.07
CA CYS A 291 17.81 0.02 -2.29
C CYS A 291 17.85 0.35 -0.79
N ASP A 292 18.03 1.64 -0.47
CA ASP A 292 18.04 2.10 0.91
C ASP A 292 16.66 1.92 1.55
N GLU A 293 16.67 1.56 2.84
CA GLU A 293 15.44 1.45 3.62
C GLU A 293 14.76 2.82 3.71
N SER A 294 13.50 2.88 3.27
CA SER A 294 12.67 4.08 3.43
C SER A 294 12.19 4.22 4.87
N THR A 295 12.03 5.45 5.33
CA THR A 295 11.49 5.74 6.67
C THR A 295 10.03 5.35 6.74
N VAL A 296 9.68 4.44 7.64
CA VAL A 296 8.29 4.06 7.92
C VAL A 296 7.52 5.29 8.44
N PRO A 297 6.37 5.64 7.85
CA PRO A 297 5.59 6.80 8.28
C PRO A 297 5.10 6.64 9.72
N ALA A 298 5.27 7.63 10.61
CA ALA A 298 4.78 7.61 12.01
C ALA A 298 3.26 7.31 12.17
N ARG A 299 2.79 6.79 13.30
CA ARG A 299 1.38 6.44 13.53
C ARG A 299 0.51 7.65 13.91
N GLU A 300 0.17 8.49 12.93
CA GLU A 300 -0.61 9.72 13.10
C GLU A 300 -1.46 10.04 11.85
N PRO A 301 -2.51 10.88 11.94
CA PRO A 301 -3.28 11.28 10.77
C PRO A 301 -2.42 11.88 9.66
N ALA A 302 -2.67 11.47 8.41
CA ALA A 302 -2.04 12.06 7.25
C ALA A 302 -3.08 12.64 6.29
N CYS A 303 -2.63 13.61 5.53
CA CYS A 303 -3.43 14.37 4.61
C CYS A 303 -4.04 13.47 3.51
N VAL A 304 -5.36 13.58 3.29
CA VAL A 304 -6.10 12.73 2.34
C VAL A 304 -6.19 13.29 0.92
N SER A 305 -5.68 14.51 0.67
CA SER A 305 -5.70 15.15 -0.64
C SER A 305 -4.51 16.08 -0.84
N SER A 306 -4.21 16.52 -2.07
CA SER A 306 -3.12 17.48 -2.28
C SER A 306 -3.35 18.86 -1.65
N ALA A 307 -4.58 19.16 -1.21
CA ALA A 307 -4.96 20.46 -0.65
C ALA A 307 -4.40 20.70 0.77
N CYS A 308 -4.28 19.65 1.59
CA CYS A 308 -3.77 19.78 2.96
C CYS A 308 -2.23 19.72 3.06
N ALA A 309 -1.53 19.28 2.00
CA ALA A 309 -0.07 19.12 1.98
C ALA A 309 0.71 20.46 2.12
N GLY A 310 0.06 21.61 1.93
CA GLY A 310 0.66 22.93 2.12
C GLY A 310 0.69 23.44 3.57
N SER A 311 0.16 22.67 4.52
CA SER A 311 -0.07 23.15 5.91
C SER A 311 0.93 22.63 6.93
N SER A 312 1.86 21.75 6.56
CA SER A 312 2.80 21.16 7.51
C SER A 312 3.76 22.25 8.03
N GLY A 313 3.47 22.74 9.23
CA GLY A 313 4.30 23.68 9.97
C GLY A 313 5.69 23.09 10.17
N SER A 314 6.68 23.78 9.61
CA SER A 314 8.08 23.61 9.98
C SER A 314 8.24 23.84 11.48
N GLY A 315 8.36 22.75 12.25
CA GLY A 315 8.71 22.76 13.67
C GLY A 315 10.02 23.51 13.86
N THR A 316 9.91 24.78 14.24
CA THR A 316 11.06 25.62 14.54
C THR A 316 11.51 25.30 15.96
N THR A 317 12.76 24.86 16.09
CA THR A 317 13.48 24.76 17.36
C THR A 317 13.52 26.11 18.06
N GLY A 318 12.71 26.27 19.10
CA GLY A 318 12.78 27.40 20.02
C GLY A 318 13.81 27.12 21.12
N THR A 319 15.05 27.57 20.92
CA THR A 319 15.99 27.81 22.03
C THR A 319 15.90 29.27 22.43
N VAL A 320 15.53 29.47 23.70
CA VAL A 320 15.47 30.74 24.41
C VAL A 320 16.81 31.46 24.36
N GLY A 321 16.81 32.70 23.88
CA GLY A 321 17.96 33.59 23.84
C GLY A 321 17.52 35.05 23.95
N THR A 322 17.26 35.47 25.19
CA THR A 322 17.08 36.87 25.60
C THR A 322 18.25 37.75 25.13
N THR A 323 17.96 38.77 24.34
CA THR A 323 18.71 40.03 24.37
C THR A 323 17.83 41.20 23.93
N THR A 324 17.55 42.06 24.89
CA THR A 324 17.00 43.41 24.77
C THR A 324 17.88 44.32 23.92
N THR A 325 17.30 45.04 22.96
CA THR A 325 17.66 46.43 22.67
C THR A 325 16.49 47.17 22.01
N THR A 326 15.98 48.15 22.74
CA THR A 326 15.05 49.22 22.34
C THR A 326 15.74 50.28 21.49
N THR A 327 15.15 50.73 20.37
CA THR A 327 14.85 52.15 20.12
C THR A 327 13.90 52.36 18.93
N ALA A 328 13.13 53.44 19.03
CA ALA A 328 11.97 53.85 18.24
C ALA A 328 12.36 54.58 16.90
N PRO A 329 11.37 55.06 16.10
CA PRO A 329 11.46 55.21 14.65
C PRO A 329 11.94 56.60 14.17
N ALA A 330 12.36 56.68 12.90
CA ALA A 330 12.53 57.95 12.19
C ALA A 330 12.10 57.82 10.71
N THR A 331 11.27 58.79 10.33
CA THR A 331 10.79 59.18 9.00
C THR A 331 11.90 59.77 8.11
N ALA A 332 11.82 59.60 6.80
CA ALA A 332 11.91 60.69 5.79
C ALA A 332 11.83 60.13 4.35
N ASN A 333 11.23 60.96 3.49
CA ASN A 333 11.01 60.80 2.06
C ASN A 333 12.29 60.80 1.20
N ASP A 334 12.14 60.33 -0.04
CA ASP A 334 12.39 61.03 -1.34
C ASP A 334 12.79 59.94 -2.36
N ASP A 335 11.91 59.63 -3.31
CA ASP A 335 11.78 60.24 -4.66
C ASP A 335 12.82 59.69 -5.66
N ASP A 336 12.32 58.86 -6.60
CA ASP A 336 12.52 58.89 -8.06
C ASP A 336 12.14 57.50 -8.63
N ALA A 337 11.08 57.40 -9.43
CA ALA A 337 11.11 57.47 -10.90
C ALA A 337 12.05 56.39 -11.49
N SER A 338 11.64 55.45 -12.34
CA SER A 338 10.65 55.53 -13.40
C SER A 338 10.50 54.15 -14.07
N ASP A 339 9.30 53.95 -14.61
CA ASP A 339 8.95 53.29 -15.87
C ASP A 339 9.23 51.82 -16.19
N ASP A 340 8.12 51.25 -16.69
CA ASP A 340 8.00 50.35 -17.84
C ASP A 340 8.45 48.89 -17.65
N THR A 341 7.69 47.86 -18.05
CA THR A 341 6.43 47.77 -18.80
C THR A 341 5.91 46.33 -18.69
N ASN A 342 4.59 46.21 -18.86
CA ASN A 342 3.85 45.07 -19.39
C ASN A 342 3.62 43.81 -18.55
N ALA A 343 2.39 43.78 -18.06
CA ALA A 343 1.49 42.63 -18.08
C ALA A 343 1.55 41.81 -19.39
N SER A 344 1.40 40.49 -19.28
CA SER A 344 0.24 39.84 -19.90
C SER A 344 -0.02 38.48 -19.26
N SER A 345 -1.28 38.34 -18.86
CA SER A 345 -2.02 37.14 -18.50
C SER A 345 -2.19 36.19 -19.69
N SER A 346 -2.06 34.88 -19.47
CA SER A 346 -3.14 33.88 -19.70
C SER A 346 -2.67 32.43 -19.55
N PRO A 347 -3.56 31.52 -19.12
CA PRO A 347 -3.26 30.15 -18.70
C PRO A 347 -3.21 29.18 -19.88
N ARG A 348 -2.43 28.11 -19.77
CA ARG A 348 -2.51 26.97 -20.70
C ARG A 348 -3.47 25.93 -20.15
N LEU A 349 -4.62 25.83 -20.81
CA LEU A 349 -5.45 24.62 -20.85
C LEU A 349 -4.63 23.48 -21.44
N ALA A 350 -4.56 22.35 -20.74
CA ALA A 350 -4.24 21.06 -21.34
C ALA A 350 -5.50 20.19 -21.24
N ALA A 351 -6.12 19.96 -22.39
CA ALA A 351 -7.26 19.09 -22.53
C ALA A 351 -6.82 17.62 -22.44
N LEU A 352 -7.52 16.85 -21.60
CA LEU A 352 -7.52 15.39 -21.63
C LEU A 352 -8.09 14.92 -22.97
N ALA A 353 -7.38 14.04 -23.65
CA ALA A 353 -7.95 13.17 -24.67
C ALA A 353 -7.83 11.73 -24.16
N ALA A 354 -8.95 11.21 -23.68
CA ALA A 354 -9.17 9.78 -23.51
C ALA A 354 -9.33 9.14 -24.90
N ALA A 355 -8.68 8.00 -25.13
CA ALA A 355 -9.05 7.08 -26.18
C ALA A 355 -8.89 5.66 -25.66
N ALA A 356 -9.99 4.93 -25.70
CA ALA A 356 -10.15 3.57 -25.22
C ALA A 356 -10.19 2.58 -26.40
N ILE A 357 -9.84 1.33 -26.08
CA ILE A 357 -10.26 0.05 -26.69
C ILE A 357 -9.58 -0.37 -28.00
N GLY A 358 -9.13 -1.63 -28.01
CA GLY A 358 -9.09 -2.43 -29.24
C GLY A 358 -8.24 -3.69 -29.17
N ALA A 359 -8.80 -4.76 -28.59
CA ALA A 359 -8.31 -6.12 -28.74
C ALA A 359 -8.18 -6.52 -30.23
N ALA A 360 -7.08 -7.19 -30.58
CA ALA A 360 -6.97 -7.94 -31.82
C ALA A 360 -5.95 -9.09 -31.64
N ALA A 361 -6.44 -10.24 -31.17
CA ALA A 361 -5.78 -11.51 -31.39
C ALA A 361 -6.63 -12.32 -32.38
N ALA A 362 -6.12 -12.48 -33.60
CA ALA A 362 -6.63 -13.44 -34.56
C ALA A 362 -5.45 -14.08 -35.30
N PHE A 363 -5.27 -15.38 -35.01
CA PHE A 363 -4.72 -16.46 -35.81
C PHE A 363 -3.65 -16.14 -36.87
N LEU A 364 -2.49 -16.82 -36.78
CA LEU A 364 -1.98 -17.70 -37.85
C LEU A 364 -0.69 -18.47 -37.42
N LEU A 365 -0.77 -19.79 -37.58
CA LEU A 365 0.24 -20.87 -37.57
C LEU A 365 0.71 -21.46 -36.23
#